data_AF-A0A246E5X9-F1
#
_entry.id   AF-A0A246E5X9-F1
#
_cell.length_a   1.000
_cell.length_b   1.000
_cell.length_c   1.000
_cell.angle_alpha   90.00
_cell.angle_beta   90.00
_cell.angle_gamma   90.00
#
_symmetry.space_group_name_H-M   'P 1'
#
loop_
_entity.id
_entity.type
_entity.pdbx_description
1 polymer ?
#
loop_
_entity_poly.entity_id
_entity_poly.type
_entity_poly.pdbx_seq_one_letter_code
_entity_poly.pdbx_strand_id
1 'polypeptide(L)'
;DYVTDGPAIYVDSFATIRREADLSGVPDVAERLAVRMVHGSGQVDLLRDLVVHPEVVPAAREALESGAPVLCDARMVAVGVTASRLPRGNEVRCDLTDPRVPHLAAAWGTTRTAAAVSLWEPALEGAV
;
A
#
# COMPACT_ATOMS: atom_id res chain seq x y z
N ASP A 1 -2.65 -32.65 -10.24
CA ASP A 1 -3.78 -31.72 -10.43
C ASP A 1 -3.59 -30.45 -9.61
N TYR A 2 -4.09 -29.31 -10.10
CA TYR A 2 -4.03 -27.99 -9.43
C TYR A 2 -5.33 -27.20 -9.67
N VAL A 3 -5.64 -26.25 -8.78
CA VAL A 3 -6.83 -25.39 -8.86
C VAL A 3 -6.60 -24.27 -9.88
N THR A 4 -7.58 -24.00 -10.75
CA THR A 4 -7.51 -22.98 -11.81
C THR A 4 -8.53 -21.83 -11.65
N ASP A 5 -9.41 -21.90 -10.65
CA ASP A 5 -10.40 -20.87 -10.35
C ASP A 5 -9.77 -19.79 -9.44
N GLY A 6 -9.43 -18.64 -10.03
CA GLY A 6 -8.80 -17.51 -9.33
C GLY A 6 -9.61 -17.01 -8.12
N PRO A 7 -10.91 -16.70 -8.27
CA PRO A 7 -11.79 -16.40 -7.13
C PRO A 7 -11.74 -17.46 -6.02
N ALA A 8 -11.83 -18.75 -6.34
CA ALA A 8 -11.74 -19.80 -5.33
C ALA A 8 -10.37 -19.83 -4.62
N ILE A 9 -9.29 -19.61 -5.37
CA ILE A 9 -7.93 -19.49 -4.81
C ILE A 9 -7.85 -18.33 -3.80
N TYR A 10 -8.43 -17.17 -4.11
CA TYR A 10 -8.45 -16.03 -3.18
C TYR A 10 -9.22 -16.34 -1.89
N VAL A 11 -10.38 -16.98 -2.01
CA VAL A 11 -11.20 -17.37 -0.85
C VAL A 11 -10.42 -18.33 0.05
N ASP A 12 -9.84 -19.38 -0.53
CA ASP A 12 -9.09 -20.38 0.23
C ASP A 12 -7.79 -19.82 0.84
N SER A 13 -7.08 -18.97 0.09
CA SER A 13 -5.87 -18.30 0.60
C SER A 13 -6.18 -17.44 1.83
N PHE A 14 -7.21 -16.59 1.78
CA PHE A 14 -7.57 -15.76 2.93
C PHE A 14 -8.14 -16.56 4.10
N ALA A 15 -8.87 -17.65 3.83
CA ALA A 15 -9.32 -18.56 4.89
C ALA A 15 -8.12 -19.22 5.57
N THR A 16 -7.11 -19.62 4.80
CA THR A 16 -5.88 -20.22 5.31
C THR A 16 -5.08 -19.26 6.17
N ILE A 17 -4.88 -18.03 5.71
CA ILE A 17 -4.18 -16.99 6.48
C ILE A 17 -4.87 -16.75 7.84
N ARG A 18 -6.20 -16.65 7.87
CA ARG A 18 -6.94 -16.43 9.13
C ARG A 18 -6.83 -17.60 10.12
N ARG A 19 -6.59 -18.82 9.64
CA ARG A 19 -6.38 -19.98 10.52
C ARG A 19 -4.96 -20.01 11.08
N GLU A 20 -3.98 -19.52 10.32
CA GLU A 20 -2.56 -19.73 10.60
C GLU A 20 -1.85 -18.52 11.21
N ALA A 21 -2.28 -17.31 10.89
CA ALA A 21 -1.67 -16.08 11.37
C ALA A 21 -2.27 -15.63 12.71
N ASP A 22 -1.41 -15.17 13.63
CA ASP A 22 -1.84 -14.58 14.91
C ASP A 22 -2.22 -13.11 14.70
N LEU A 23 -3.53 -12.84 14.64
CA LEU A 23 -4.10 -11.51 14.45
C LEU A 23 -4.38 -10.78 15.78
N SER A 24 -4.08 -11.37 16.94
CA SER A 24 -4.51 -10.83 18.24
C SER A 24 -3.95 -9.43 18.56
N GLY A 25 -2.79 -9.08 17.99
CA GLY A 25 -2.18 -7.75 18.11
C GLY A 25 -2.63 -6.73 17.06
N VAL A 26 -3.43 -7.15 16.07
CA VAL A 26 -3.90 -6.27 14.98
C VAL A 26 -5.20 -5.61 15.40
N PRO A 27 -5.33 -4.26 15.31
CA PRO A 27 -6.61 -3.60 15.54
C PRO A 27 -7.70 -4.14 14.61
N ASP A 28 -8.93 -4.33 15.11
CA ASP A 28 -10.04 -4.92 14.33
C ASP A 28 -10.26 -4.22 12.98
N VAL A 29 -10.13 -2.89 12.96
CA VAL A 29 -10.26 -2.07 11.74
C VAL A 29 -9.21 -2.39 10.68
N ALA A 30 -8.09 -3.01 11.07
CA ALA A 30 -6.95 -3.34 10.23
C ALA A 30 -6.84 -4.83 9.86
N GLU A 31 -7.75 -5.69 10.31
CA GLU A 31 -7.71 -7.14 10.00
C GLU A 31 -7.60 -7.41 8.50
N ARG A 32 -8.42 -6.77 7.68
CA ARG A 32 -8.40 -6.95 6.22
C ARG A 32 -7.10 -6.48 5.57
N LEU A 33 -6.50 -5.42 6.11
CA LEU A 33 -5.20 -4.93 5.67
C LEU A 33 -4.12 -5.97 5.98
N ALA A 34 -4.06 -6.42 7.23
CA ALA A 34 -3.10 -7.43 7.70
C ALA A 34 -3.18 -8.74 6.89
N VAL A 35 -4.39 -9.29 6.70
CA VAL A 35 -4.59 -10.50 5.88
C VAL A 35 -4.10 -10.29 4.44
N ARG A 36 -4.33 -9.12 3.84
CA ARG A 36 -3.87 -8.84 2.47
C ARG A 36 -2.36 -8.65 2.39
N MET A 37 -1.71 -8.10 3.42
CA MET A 37 -0.25 -8.01 3.51
C MET A 37 0.40 -9.39 3.62
N VAL A 38 -0.17 -10.28 4.45
CA VAL A 38 0.28 -11.68 4.55
C VAL A 38 0.08 -12.41 3.21
N HIS A 39 -1.06 -12.21 2.54
CA HIS A 39 -1.29 -12.81 1.22
C HIS A 39 -0.27 -12.33 0.17
N GLY A 40 0.07 -11.04 0.17
CA GLY A 40 1.03 -10.46 -0.78
C GLY A 40 2.47 -10.92 -0.54
N SER A 41 2.84 -11.21 0.71
CA SER A 41 4.18 -11.66 1.09
C SER A 41 4.34 -13.19 1.12
N GLY A 42 3.25 -13.92 1.37
CA GLY A 42 3.29 -15.35 1.68
C GLY A 42 3.84 -15.66 3.08
N GLN A 43 3.92 -14.67 3.97
CA GLN A 43 4.56 -14.79 5.29
C GLN A 43 3.55 -14.57 6.42
N VAL A 44 3.08 -15.65 7.05
CA VAL A 44 2.11 -15.59 8.16
C VAL A 44 2.66 -14.92 9.42
N ASP A 45 3.98 -14.92 9.59
CA ASP A 45 4.68 -14.34 10.73
C ASP A 45 4.97 -12.84 10.58
N LEU A 46 4.66 -12.23 9.42
CA LEU A 46 4.76 -10.78 9.17
C LEU A 46 4.07 -9.94 10.26
N LEU A 47 3.01 -10.47 10.87
CA LEU A 47 2.22 -9.75 11.86
C LEU A 47 3.00 -9.42 13.14
N ARG A 48 4.12 -10.11 13.40
CA ARG A 48 5.02 -9.79 14.53
C ARG A 48 5.72 -8.45 14.36
N ASP A 49 5.92 -8.03 13.12
CA ASP A 49 6.60 -6.78 12.75
C ASP A 49 5.59 -5.68 12.34
N LEU A 50 4.29 -6.00 12.33
CA LEU A 50 3.25 -5.08 11.89
C LEU A 50 2.81 -4.17 13.04
N VAL A 51 3.04 -2.87 12.88
CA VAL A 51 2.52 -1.83 13.76
C VAL A 51 1.50 -0.99 13.01
N VAL A 52 0.27 -0.89 13.53
CA VAL A 52 -0.82 -0.15 12.88
C VAL A 52 -1.42 0.82 13.88
N HIS A 53 -1.42 2.12 13.54
CA HIS A 53 -2.16 3.10 14.32
C HIS A 53 -3.68 2.82 14.20
N PRO A 54 -4.46 2.81 15.30
CA PRO A 54 -5.88 2.48 15.24
C PRO A 54 -6.71 3.35 14.27
N GLU A 55 -6.25 4.58 14.00
CA GLU A 55 -6.93 5.52 13.10
C GLU A 55 -6.46 5.46 11.65
N VAL A 56 -5.36 4.76 11.33
CA VAL A 56 -4.77 4.85 9.97
C VAL A 56 -5.70 4.29 8.90
N VAL A 57 -6.37 3.17 9.18
CA VAL A 57 -7.28 2.54 8.22
C VAL A 57 -8.54 3.38 7.97
N PRO A 58 -9.30 3.81 9.00
CA PRO A 58 -10.47 4.66 8.75
C PRO A 58 -10.09 5.98 8.06
N ALA A 59 -9.02 6.66 8.50
CA ALA A 59 -8.59 7.91 7.89
C ALA A 59 -8.15 7.74 6.42
N ALA A 60 -7.33 6.73 6.11
CA ALA A 60 -6.91 6.47 4.73
C ALA A 60 -8.09 6.07 3.84
N ARG A 61 -9.05 5.29 4.36
CA ARG A 61 -10.27 4.95 3.60
C ARG A 61 -11.10 6.20 3.30
N GLU A 62 -11.30 7.06 4.28
CA GLU A 62 -12.04 8.32 4.10
C GLU A 62 -11.35 9.23 3.07
N ALA A 63 -10.02 9.37 3.13
CA ALA A 63 -9.26 10.13 2.15
C ALA A 63 -9.43 9.58 0.73
N LEU A 64 -9.28 8.26 0.55
CA LEU A 64 -9.45 7.62 -0.76
C LEU A 64 -10.90 7.69 -1.27
N GLU A 65 -11.89 7.55 -0.39
CA GLU A 65 -13.31 7.71 -0.72
C GLU A 65 -13.66 9.16 -1.07
N SER A 66 -12.88 10.13 -0.57
CA SER A 66 -12.96 11.56 -0.88
C SER A 66 -12.19 11.97 -2.14
N GLY A 67 -11.42 11.06 -2.74
CA GLY A 67 -10.68 11.31 -3.99
C GLY A 67 -9.19 11.61 -3.81
N ALA A 68 -8.62 11.41 -2.62
CA ALA A 68 -7.21 11.66 -2.36
C ALA A 68 -6.29 10.84 -3.28
N PRO A 69 -5.17 11.43 -3.76
CA PRO A 69 -4.18 10.69 -4.51
C PRO A 69 -3.42 9.71 -3.61
N VAL A 70 -2.89 8.65 -4.21
CA VAL A 70 -1.93 7.73 -3.58
C VAL A 70 -0.52 8.08 -4.06
N LEU A 71 0.35 8.49 -3.14
CA LEU A 71 1.72 8.89 -3.44
C LEU A 71 2.68 7.73 -3.17
N CYS A 72 3.30 7.21 -4.22
CA CYS A 72 4.18 6.06 -4.18
C CYS A 72 5.65 6.46 -4.34
N ASP A 73 6.50 5.96 -3.47
CA ASP A 73 7.95 6.17 -3.50
C ASP A 73 8.64 5.35 -4.60
N ALA A 74 8.07 4.20 -4.95
CA ALA A 74 8.57 3.27 -5.95
C ALA A 74 7.51 2.88 -6.98
N ARG A 75 7.95 2.70 -8.24
CA ARG A 75 7.06 2.29 -9.33
C ARG A 75 6.39 0.94 -9.11
N MET A 76 7.06 0.01 -8.42
CA MET A 76 6.47 -1.30 -8.12
C MET A 76 5.21 -1.19 -7.26
N VAL A 77 5.18 -0.25 -6.31
CA VAL A 77 3.98 0.03 -5.49
C VAL A 77 2.90 0.62 -6.38
N ALA A 78 3.23 1.67 -7.16
CA ALA A 78 2.26 2.35 -8.01
C ALA A 78 1.57 1.40 -9.01
N VAL A 79 2.32 0.53 -9.70
CA VAL A 79 1.74 -0.44 -10.66
C VAL A 79 1.07 -1.64 -9.97
N GLY A 80 1.38 -1.90 -8.70
CA GLY A 80 0.75 -2.95 -7.91
C GLY A 80 -0.65 -2.59 -7.43
N VAL A 81 -1.01 -1.30 -7.42
CA VAL A 81 -2.36 -0.84 -7.06
C VAL A 81 -3.36 -1.30 -8.14
N THR A 82 -4.34 -2.10 -7.72
CA THR A 82 -5.41 -2.58 -8.61
C THR A 82 -6.38 -1.44 -8.91
N ALA A 83 -6.24 -0.79 -10.07
CA ALA A 83 -7.02 0.39 -10.45
C ALA A 83 -8.55 0.22 -10.31
N SER A 84 -9.08 -0.97 -10.63
CA SER A 84 -10.52 -1.27 -10.50
C SER A 84 -11.04 -1.31 -9.05
N ARG A 85 -10.16 -1.27 -8.06
CA ARG A 85 -10.51 -1.23 -6.63
C ARG A 85 -10.42 0.17 -6.02
N LEU A 86 -10.03 1.19 -6.79
CA LEU A 86 -9.97 2.56 -6.31
C LEU A 86 -11.38 3.16 -6.25
N PRO A 87 -11.86 3.64 -5.08
CA PRO A 87 -13.26 4.06 -4.91
C PRO A 87 -13.66 5.28 -5.74
N ARG A 88 -12.71 6.14 -6.12
CA ARG A 88 -12.95 7.37 -6.89
C ARG A 88 -12.10 7.47 -8.16
N GLY A 89 -11.49 6.37 -8.59
CA GLY A 89 -10.47 6.43 -9.65
C GLY A 89 -9.28 7.30 -9.24
N ASN A 90 -8.89 7.21 -7.96
CA ASN A 90 -7.82 8.02 -7.36
C ASN A 90 -6.55 8.00 -8.21
N GLU A 91 -5.85 9.12 -8.29
CA GLU A 91 -4.53 9.16 -8.94
C GLU A 91 -3.55 8.29 -8.14
N VAL A 92 -2.76 7.47 -8.83
CA VAL A 92 -1.64 6.75 -8.23
C VAL A 92 -0.36 7.28 -8.86
N ARG A 93 0.39 8.08 -8.11
CA ARG A 93 1.51 8.86 -8.61
C ARG A 93 2.83 8.37 -8.04
N CYS A 94 3.86 8.29 -8.88
CA CYS A 94 5.24 8.04 -8.46
C CYS A 94 6.20 8.93 -9.24
N ASP A 95 6.83 9.89 -8.55
CA ASP A 95 7.72 10.86 -9.18
C ASP A 95 9.17 10.37 -9.31
N LEU A 96 9.47 9.12 -8.94
CA LEU A 96 10.84 8.58 -8.95
C LEU A 96 11.55 8.71 -10.32
N THR A 97 10.79 8.75 -11.41
CA THR A 97 11.31 8.92 -12.79
C THR A 97 11.18 10.33 -13.34
N ASP A 98 10.76 11.30 -12.53
CA ASP A 98 10.74 12.70 -12.93
C ASP A 98 12.17 13.17 -13.28
N PRO A 99 12.37 13.85 -14.43
CA PRO A 99 13.69 14.24 -14.91
C PRO A 99 14.44 15.19 -13.95
N ARG A 100 13.76 15.85 -13.01
CA ARG A 100 14.37 16.73 -12.00
C ARG A 100 15.05 15.94 -10.88
N VAL A 101 14.58 14.72 -10.58
CA VAL A 101 15.00 13.93 -9.41
C VAL A 101 16.51 13.64 -9.36
N PRO A 102 17.19 13.24 -10.45
CA PRO A 102 18.63 13.00 -10.41
C PRO A 102 19.44 14.23 -10.00
N HIS A 103 19.03 15.41 -10.47
CA HIS A 103 19.68 16.67 -10.13
C HIS A 103 19.42 17.06 -8.67
N LEU A 104 18.16 16.96 -8.20
CA LEU A 104 17.78 17.24 -6.81
C LEU A 104 18.53 16.32 -5.83
N ALA A 105 18.59 15.02 -6.13
CA ALA A 105 19.30 14.04 -5.31
C ALA A 105 20.80 14.37 -5.18
N ALA A 106 21.44 14.74 -6.29
CA ALA A 106 22.85 15.15 -6.30
C ALA A 106 23.07 16.46 -5.51
N ALA A 107 22.23 17.47 -5.72
CA ALA A 107 22.34 18.76 -5.05
C ALA A 107 22.16 18.66 -3.52
N TRP A 108 21.30 17.76 -3.05
CA TRP A 108 21.02 17.57 -1.62
C TRP A 108 21.85 16.48 -0.96
N GLY A 109 22.64 15.72 -1.72
CA GLY A 109 23.40 14.58 -1.19
C GLY A 109 22.50 13.48 -0.61
N THR A 110 21.35 13.23 -1.25
CA THR A 110 20.33 12.26 -0.81
C THR A 110 20.00 11.23 -1.89
N THR A 111 19.14 10.25 -1.58
CA THR A 111 18.70 9.26 -2.55
C THR A 111 17.68 9.85 -3.53
N ARG A 112 17.55 9.23 -4.72
CA ARG A 112 16.51 9.63 -5.69
C ARG A 112 15.09 9.49 -5.13
N THR A 113 14.83 8.45 -4.34
CA THR A 113 13.53 8.27 -3.69
C THR A 113 13.23 9.41 -2.73
N ALA A 114 14.18 9.77 -1.86
CA ALA A 114 14.00 10.90 -0.93
C ALA A 114 13.85 12.23 -1.67
N ALA A 115 14.61 12.46 -2.74
CA ALA A 115 14.46 13.66 -3.57
C ALA A 115 13.13 13.71 -4.32
N ALA A 116 12.56 12.57 -4.73
CA ALA A 116 11.26 12.53 -5.40
C ALA A 116 10.10 12.93 -4.48
N VAL A 117 10.20 12.67 -3.16
CA VAL A 117 9.19 13.09 -2.18
C VAL A 117 9.00 14.60 -2.16
N SER A 118 10.05 15.40 -2.44
CA SER A 118 9.88 16.86 -2.50
C SER A 118 8.96 17.32 -3.63
N LEU A 119 8.73 16.47 -4.65
CA LEU A 119 7.82 16.77 -5.76
C LEU A 119 6.35 16.52 -5.40
N TRP A 120 6.09 15.96 -4.22
CA TRP A 120 4.74 15.71 -3.70
C TRP A 120 4.06 16.96 -3.18
N GLU A 121 4.79 18.04 -2.86
CA GLU A 121 4.27 19.26 -2.23
C GLU A 121 2.91 19.75 -2.80
N PRO A 122 2.70 19.81 -4.14
CA PRO A 122 1.42 20.28 -4.69
C PRO A 122 0.21 19.37 -4.41
N ALA A 123 0.46 18.11 -4.04
CA ALA A 123 -0.55 17.07 -3.87
C ALA A 123 -0.50 16.39 -2.49
N LEU A 124 0.36 16.84 -1.57
CA LEU A 124 0.63 16.16 -0.30
C LEU A 124 -0.52 16.29 0.71
N GLU A 125 -1.21 17.43 0.72
CA GLU A 125 -2.30 17.70 1.64
C GLU A 125 -3.45 16.70 1.44
N GLY A 126 -3.75 15.92 2.46
CA GLY A 126 -4.81 14.90 2.45
C GLY A 126 -4.52 13.66 1.59
N ALA A 127 -3.31 13.52 1.03
CA ALA A 127 -2.91 12.32 0.28
C ALA A 127 -2.78 11.08 1.17
N VAL A 128 -2.77 9.92 0.51
CA VAL A 128 -2.47 8.61 1.10
C VAL A 128 -1.11 8.11 0.65
#